data_AF-A0A553ZXP8-F1
#
_entry.id   AF-A0A553ZXP8-F1
#
_cell.length_a   1.000
_cell.length_b   1.000
_cell.length_c   1.000
_cell.angle_alpha   90.00
_cell.angle_beta   90.00
_cell.angle_gamma   90.00
#
_symmetry.space_group_name_H-M   'P 1'
#
loop_
_entity.id
_entity.type
_entity.pdbx_description
1 polymer ?
#
loop_
_entity_poly.entity_id
_entity_poly.type
_entity_poly.pdbx_seq_one_letter_code
_entity_poly.pdbx_strand_id
1 'polypeptide(L)'
;MDAQLFLIYYKIHVATWPLILILFTIIFVSNKIGLLFFNRMLRTLLWFLYVLSMLSGTAVLYAYQFPAQYVIKGLISLILIYSMEVILRKTKRKQRGTSIYWFIGFAALSIILLLGFNVGLHS
;
A
#
# COMPACT_ATOMS: atom_id res chain seq x y z
N MET A 1 -13.70 2.83 -21.06
CA MET A 1 -14.21 3.17 -19.72
C MET A 1 -14.53 4.65 -19.71
N ASP A 2 -15.65 5.05 -19.13
CA ASP A 2 -16.06 6.46 -19.12
C ASP A 2 -15.09 7.32 -18.32
N ALA A 3 -14.88 8.58 -18.76
CA ALA A 3 -13.93 9.50 -18.13
C ALA A 3 -14.27 9.81 -16.66
N GLN A 4 -15.56 9.87 -16.32
CA GLN A 4 -16.02 10.06 -14.94
C GLN A 4 -15.68 8.85 -14.06
N LEU A 5 -15.91 7.62 -14.55
CA LEU A 5 -15.56 6.40 -13.84
C LEU A 5 -14.05 6.30 -13.63
N PHE A 6 -13.25 6.65 -14.63
CA PHE A 6 -11.80 6.73 -14.51
C PHE A 6 -11.35 7.66 -13.38
N LEU A 7 -11.88 8.89 -13.35
CA LEU A 7 -11.54 9.86 -12.32
C LEU A 7 -11.91 9.36 -10.91
N ILE A 8 -13.06 8.68 -10.77
CA ILE A 8 -13.48 8.11 -9.49
C ILE A 8 -12.47 7.05 -9.03
N TYR A 9 -12.15 6.06 -9.86
CA TYR A 9 -11.19 5.01 -9.50
C TYR A 9 -9.80 5.58 -9.21
N TYR A 10 -9.34 6.52 -10.03
CA TYR A 10 -8.05 7.17 -9.84
C TYR A 10 -7.97 7.93 -8.50
N LYS A 11 -8.99 8.73 -8.18
CA LYS A 11 -9.05 9.47 -6.91
C LYS A 11 -9.08 8.53 -5.70
N ILE A 12 -9.86 7.45 -5.77
CA ILE A 12 -9.90 6.43 -4.72
C ILE A 12 -8.52 5.77 -4.56
N HIS A 13 -7.88 5.38 -5.66
CA HIS A 13 -6.57 4.76 -5.63
C HIS A 13 -5.52 5.68 -4.99
N VAL A 14 -5.47 6.95 -5.39
CA VAL A 14 -4.53 7.93 -4.82
C VAL A 14 -4.83 8.23 -3.35
N ALA A 15 -6.10 8.39 -2.97
CA ALA A 15 -6.49 8.73 -1.59
C ALA A 15 -6.25 7.58 -0.60
N THR A 16 -6.34 6.31 -1.05
CA THR A 16 -6.15 5.14 -0.18
C THR A 16 -4.71 4.92 0.26
N TRP A 17 -3.72 5.30 -0.55
CA TRP A 17 -2.29 5.13 -0.23
C TRP A 17 -1.83 5.79 1.08
N PRO A 18 -2.05 7.10 1.30
CA PRO A 18 -1.66 7.74 2.55
C PRO A 18 -2.42 7.16 3.75
N LEU A 19 -3.70 6.81 3.59
CA LEU A 19 -4.49 6.16 4.64
C LEU A 19 -3.89 4.82 5.06
N ILE A 20 -3.47 3.99 4.10
CA ILE A 20 -2.78 2.73 4.35
C ILE A 20 -1.52 2.95 5.20
N LEU A 21 -0.69 3.92 4.83
CA LEU A 21 0.57 4.22 5.53
C LEU A 21 0.33 4.71 6.96
N ILE A 22 -0.68 5.57 7.14
CA ILE A 22 -1.08 6.08 8.46
C ILE A 22 -1.58 4.93 9.34
N LEU A 23 -2.52 4.11 8.85
CA LEU A 23 -3.05 2.98 9.61
C LEU A 23 -1.97 1.96 9.95
N PHE A 24 -1.07 1.65 9.00
CA PHE A 24 0.07 0.77 9.25
C PHE A 24 0.92 1.29 10.42
N THR A 25 1.22 2.59 10.44
CA THR A 25 2.02 3.22 11.50
C THR A 25 1.31 3.15 12.85
N ILE A 26 0.02 3.49 12.90
CA ILE A 26 -0.78 3.42 14.13
C ILE A 26 -0.78 1.99 14.68
N ILE A 27 -1.11 0.99 13.85
CA ILE A 27 -1.17 -0.43 14.27
C ILE A 27 0.21 -0.93 14.72
N PHE A 28 1.29 -0.50 14.04
CA PHE A 28 2.66 -0.86 14.41
C PHE A 28 3.01 -0.34 15.81
N VAL A 29 2.75 0.94 16.09
CA VAL A 29 3.00 1.56 17.39
C VAL A 29 2.13 0.92 18.48
N SER A 30 0.84 0.74 18.22
CA SER A 30 -0.07 0.07 19.15
C SER A 30 0.35 -1.37 19.46
N ASN A 31 0.84 -2.13 18.48
CA ASN A 31 1.40 -3.47 18.71
C ASN A 31 2.68 -3.45 19.56
N LYS A 32 3.51 -2.39 19.47
CA LYS A 32 4.69 -2.24 20.32
C LYS A 32 4.34 -1.90 21.77
N ILE A 33 3.34 -1.05 22.00
CA ILE A 33 2.95 -0.58 23.33
C ILE A 33 1.99 -1.58 24.02
N GLY A 34 1.37 -2.49 23.28
CA GLY A 34 0.48 -3.53 23.83
C GLY A 34 -0.99 -3.11 23.91
N LEU A 35 -1.39 -2.03 23.22
CA LEU A 35 -2.77 -1.57 23.16
C LEU A 35 -3.57 -2.42 22.15
N LEU A 36 -4.09 -3.56 22.62
CA LEU A 36 -4.70 -4.58 21.77
C LEU A 36 -6.16 -4.30 21.35
N PHE A 37 -6.86 -3.41 22.05
CA PHE A 37 -8.30 -3.20 21.88
C PHE A 37 -8.66 -2.69 20.47
N PHE A 38 -7.90 -1.72 19.96
CA PHE A 38 -8.13 -1.14 18.62
C PHE A 38 -7.43 -1.90 17.49
N ASN A 39 -6.44 -2.73 17.79
CA ASN A 39 -5.61 -3.38 16.77
C ASN A 39 -6.37 -4.38 15.91
N ARG A 40 -7.43 -5.03 16.42
CA ARG A 40 -8.21 -5.98 15.61
C ARG A 40 -9.01 -5.24 14.54
N MET A 41 -9.75 -4.20 14.93
CA MET A 41 -10.57 -3.41 14.02
C MET A 41 -9.72 -2.65 13.00
N LEU A 42 -8.68 -1.96 13.44
CA LEU A 42 -7.79 -1.19 12.55
C LEU A 42 -7.10 -2.10 11.53
N ARG A 43 -6.72 -3.32 11.92
CA ARG A 43 -6.12 -4.29 11.00
C ARG A 43 -7.10 -4.81 9.96
N THR A 44 -8.34 -5.03 10.34
CA THR A 44 -9.40 -5.39 9.38
C THR A 44 -9.63 -4.23 8.39
N LEU A 45 -9.70 -2.99 8.88
CA LEU A 45 -9.83 -1.80 8.03
C LEU A 45 -8.64 -1.63 7.07
N LEU A 46 -7.41 -1.86 7.55
CA LEU A 46 -6.20 -1.84 6.71
C LEU A 46 -6.29 -2.87 5.56
N TRP A 47 -6.79 -4.07 5.85
CA TRP A 47 -7.05 -5.10 4.83
C TRP A 47 -8.08 -4.65 3.78
N PHE A 48 -9.16 -4.01 4.20
CA PHE A 48 -10.13 -3.43 3.27
C PHE A 48 -9.49 -2.34 2.39
N LEU A 49 -8.63 -1.49 2.95
CA LEU A 49 -7.92 -0.47 2.17
C LEU A 49 -6.94 -1.09 1.16
N TYR A 50 -6.24 -2.17 1.52
CA TYR A 50 -5.39 -2.90 0.58
C TYR A 50 -6.17 -3.40 -0.62
N VAL A 51 -7.30 -4.07 -0.37
CA VAL A 51 -8.17 -4.59 -1.43
C VAL A 51 -8.73 -3.45 -2.29
N LEU A 52 -9.21 -2.37 -1.66
CA LEU A 52 -9.75 -1.21 -2.37
C LEU A 52 -8.69 -0.54 -3.27
N SER A 53 -7.46 -0.39 -2.77
CA SER A 53 -6.34 0.17 -3.53
C SER A 53 -5.96 -0.73 -4.71
N MET A 54 -5.97 -2.06 -4.53
CA MET A 54 -5.70 -3.01 -5.61
C MET A 54 -6.80 -3.03 -6.68
N LEU A 55 -8.07 -3.04 -6.29
CA LEU A 55 -9.20 -3.04 -7.22
C LEU A 55 -9.26 -1.73 -8.02
N SER A 56 -9.10 -0.59 -7.35
CA SER A 56 -9.05 0.71 -8.04
C SER A 56 -7.81 0.84 -8.93
N GLY A 57 -6.65 0.34 -8.49
CA GLY A 57 -5.42 0.36 -9.29
C GLY A 57 -5.49 -0.52 -10.53
N THR A 58 -6.11 -1.71 -10.42
CA THR A 58 -6.33 -2.61 -11.57
C THR A 58 -7.33 -2.02 -12.57
N ALA A 59 -8.39 -1.35 -12.10
CA ALA A 59 -9.31 -0.62 -12.98
C ALA A 59 -8.60 0.51 -13.76
N VAL A 60 -7.71 1.24 -13.09
CA VAL A 60 -6.87 2.29 -13.73
C VAL A 60 -5.89 1.67 -14.74
N LEU A 61 -5.26 0.54 -14.42
CA LEU A 61 -4.39 -0.20 -15.33
C LEU A 61 -5.10 -0.69 -16.60
N TYR A 62 -6.32 -1.22 -16.43
CA TYR A 62 -7.16 -1.64 -17.54
C TYR A 62 -7.51 -0.46 -18.45
N ALA A 63 -7.82 0.70 -17.88
CA ALA A 63 -8.08 1.92 -18.63
C ALA A 63 -6.87 2.37 -19.46
N TYR A 64 -5.66 2.20 -18.92
CA TYR A 64 -4.41 2.55 -19.58
C TYR A 64 -3.91 1.49 -20.58
N GLN A 65 -4.60 0.37 -20.78
CA GLN A 65 -4.16 -0.74 -21.64
C GLN A 65 -2.85 -1.40 -21.16
N PHE A 66 -2.67 -1.53 -19.84
CA PHE A 66 -1.56 -2.28 -19.22
C PHE A 66 -0.14 -1.89 -19.67
N PRO A 67 0.25 -0.61 -19.67
CA PRO A 67 1.60 -0.23 -20.00
C PRO A 67 2.56 -0.78 -18.94
N ALA A 68 3.67 -1.36 -19.38
CA ALA A 68 4.60 -2.12 -18.53
C ALA A 68 5.02 -1.35 -17.27
N GLN A 69 5.25 -0.04 -17.38
CA GLN A 69 5.60 0.83 -16.25
C GLN A 69 4.59 0.80 -15.09
N TYR A 70 3.28 0.84 -15.37
CA TYR A 70 2.25 0.84 -14.33
C TYR A 70 2.04 -0.58 -13.79
N VAL A 71 2.25 -1.61 -14.62
CA VAL A 71 2.20 -3.01 -14.18
C VAL A 71 3.31 -3.28 -13.17
N ILE A 72 4.54 -2.87 -13.49
CA ILE A 72 5.70 -2.98 -12.58
C ILE A 72 5.43 -2.22 -11.27
N LYS A 73 4.92 -0.99 -11.35
CA LYS A 73 4.52 -0.21 -10.17
C LYS A 73 3.50 -0.97 -9.31
N GLY A 74 2.50 -1.59 -9.93
CA GLY A 74 1.51 -2.44 -9.26
C GLY A 74 2.13 -3.64 -8.55
N LEU A 75 3.07 -4.35 -9.19
CA LEU A 75 3.77 -5.49 -8.59
C LEU A 75 4.63 -5.07 -7.38
N ILE A 76 5.35 -3.95 -7.47
CA ILE A 76 6.15 -3.43 -6.35
C ILE A 76 5.24 -3.03 -5.18
N SER A 77 4.05 -2.50 -5.49
CA SER A 77 3.04 -2.16 -4.48
C SER A 77 2.55 -3.39 -3.70
N LEU A 78 2.46 -4.56 -4.36
CA LEU A 78 2.16 -5.83 -3.68
C LEU A 78 3.26 -6.25 -2.72
N ILE A 79 4.52 -6.09 -3.12
CA ILE A 79 5.67 -6.36 -2.25
C ILE A 79 5.64 -5.44 -1.02
N LEU A 80 5.28 -4.17 -1.21
CA LEU A 80 5.11 -3.22 -0.11
C LEU A 80 4.01 -3.67 0.86
N ILE A 81 2.82 -4.03 0.37
CA ILE A 81 1.71 -4.54 1.19
C ILE A 81 2.13 -5.79 1.95
N TYR A 82 2.78 -6.74 1.28
CA TYR A 82 3.30 -7.96 1.90
C TYR A 82 4.29 -7.64 3.04
N SER A 83 5.23 -6.73 2.79
CA SER A 83 6.23 -6.33 3.80
C SER A 83 5.56 -5.75 5.04
N MET A 84 4.56 -4.87 4.86
CA MET A 84 3.79 -4.27 5.96
C MET A 84 3.07 -5.34 6.78
N GLU A 85 2.37 -6.26 6.12
CA GLU A 85 1.61 -7.31 6.80
C GLU A 85 2.53 -8.24 7.61
N VAL A 86 3.72 -8.57 7.07
CA VAL A 86 4.72 -9.37 7.80
C VAL A 86 5.28 -8.59 8.99
N ILE A 87 5.59 -7.30 8.83
CA ILE A 87 6.07 -6.46 9.93
C ILE A 87 5.03 -6.43 11.05
N LEU A 88 3.75 -6.20 10.74
CA LEU A 88 2.68 -6.17 11.75
C LEU A 88 2.53 -7.53 12.46
N ARG A 89 2.51 -8.64 11.71
CA ARG A 89 2.40 -10.00 12.29
C ARG A 89 3.58 -10.35 13.19
N LYS A 90 4.81 -10.08 12.74
CA LYS A 90 6.02 -10.37 13.52
C LYS A 90 6.12 -9.49 14.76
N THR A 91 5.76 -8.21 14.65
CA THR A 91 5.74 -7.26 15.78
C THR A 91 4.76 -7.71 16.85
N LYS A 92 3.53 -8.08 16.46
CA LYS A 92 2.53 -8.62 17.39
C LYS A 92 3.01 -9.90 18.11
N ARG A 93 3.77 -10.75 17.43
CA ARG A 93 4.34 -12.00 17.98
C ARG A 93 5.69 -11.82 18.67
N LYS A 94 6.20 -10.59 18.79
CA LYS A 94 7.54 -10.27 19.34
C LYS A 94 8.67 -11.08 18.68
N GLN A 95 8.53 -11.42 17.39
CA GLN A 95 9.51 -12.21 16.64
C GLN A 95 10.68 -11.33 16.16
N ARG A 96 11.90 -11.89 16.23
CA ARG A 96 13.11 -11.26 15.67
C ARG A 96 13.09 -11.29 14.13
N GLY A 97 13.92 -10.44 13.52
CA GLY A 97 14.08 -10.40 12.05
C GLY A 97 12.97 -9.64 11.32
N THR A 98 12.48 -8.53 11.88
CA THR A 98 11.62 -7.56 11.18
C THR A 98 12.42 -6.56 10.34
N SER A 99 13.72 -6.36 10.66
CA SER A 99 14.57 -5.36 10.01
C SER A 99 14.68 -5.55 8.48
N ILE A 100 14.76 -6.79 8.00
CA ILE A 100 14.81 -7.07 6.55
C ILE A 100 13.53 -6.63 5.82
N TYR A 101 12.36 -6.81 6.44
CA TYR A 101 11.09 -6.41 5.84
C TYR A 101 10.91 -4.89 5.85
N TRP A 102 11.46 -4.21 6.85
CA TRP A 102 11.55 -2.75 6.85
C TRP A 102 12.40 -2.25 5.69
N PHE A 103 13.55 -2.86 5.45
CA PHE A 103 14.41 -2.51 4.32
C PHE A 103 13.70 -2.73 2.97
N ILE A 104 13.08 -3.91 2.79
CA ILE A 104 12.30 -4.22 1.59
C ILE A 104 11.14 -3.24 1.42
N GLY A 105 10.40 -2.93 2.49
CA GLY A 105 9.27 -2.01 2.44
C GLY A 105 9.70 -0.58 2.11
N PHE A 106 10.80 -0.10 2.70
CA PHE A 106 11.32 1.24 2.41
C PHE A 106 11.82 1.33 0.98
N ALA A 107 12.57 0.33 0.51
CA ALA A 107 13.03 0.26 -0.88
C ALA A 107 11.84 0.24 -1.87
N ALA A 108 10.82 -0.60 -1.62
CA ALA A 108 9.63 -0.66 -2.45
C ALA A 108 8.87 0.69 -2.49
N LEU A 109 8.71 1.35 -1.34
CA LEU A 109 8.07 2.67 -1.25
C LEU A 109 8.87 3.72 -2.03
N SER A 110 10.19 3.76 -1.87
CA SER A 110 11.06 4.67 -2.64
C SER A 110 10.93 4.47 -4.14
N ILE A 111 10.93 3.22 -4.63
CA ILE A 111 10.77 2.93 -6.06
C ILE A 111 9.38 3.38 -6.56
N ILE A 112 8.31 3.11 -5.80
CA ILE A 112 6.95 3.54 -6.18
C ILE A 112 6.85 5.07 -6.28
N LEU A 113 7.48 5.79 -5.36
CA LEU A 113 7.54 7.26 -5.38
C LEU A 113 8.34 7.77 -6.58
N LEU A 114 9.52 7.19 -6.84
CA LEU A 114 10.35 7.55 -8.00
C LEU A 114 9.62 7.31 -9.33
N LEU A 115 8.92 6.17 -9.46
CA LEU A 115 8.06 5.89 -10.62
C LEU A 115 6.88 6.86 -10.71
N GLY A 116 6.38 7.35 -9.57
CA GLY A 116 5.37 8.40 -9.52
C GLY A 116 5.89 9.75 -10.04
N PHE A 117 7.10 10.15 -9.62
CA PHE A 117 7.71 11.42 -10.03
C PHE A 117 8.21 11.41 -11.47
N ASN A 118 8.75 10.29 -11.96
CA ASN A 118 9.21 10.16 -13.35
C ASN A 118 8.05 10.33 -14.35
N VAL A 119 6.89 9.76 -14.03
CA VAL A 119 5.66 9.94 -14.82
C VAL A 119 5.16 11.40 -14.82
N GLY A 120 5.48 12.19 -13.79
CA GLY A 120 5.10 13.60 -13.71
C GLY A 120 6.06 14.59 -14.39
N LEU A 121 7.24 14.14 -14.87
CA LEU A 121 8.24 14.99 -15.52
C LEU A 121 8.25 14.87 -17.06
N HIS A 122 7.54 13.89 -17.62
CA HIS A 122 7.43 13.63 -19.06
C HIS A 122 5.98 13.71 -19.59
N SER A 123 5.12 14.46 -18.91
CA SER A 123 3.74 14.75 -19.32
C SER A 123 3.59 16.19 -19.77
#